data_AF-A0A7V4UA64-F1
#
_entry.id   AF-A0A7V4UA64-F1
#
_cell.length_a   1.000
_cell.length_b   1.000
_cell.length_c   1.000
_cell.angle_alpha   90.00
_cell.angle_beta   90.00
_cell.angle_gamma   90.00
#
_symmetry.space_group_name_H-M   'P 1'
#
loop_
_entity.id
_entity.type
_entity.pdbx_description
1 polymer ?
#
loop_
_entity_poly.entity_id
_entity_poly.type
_entity_poly.pdbx_seq_one_letter_code
_entity_poly.pdbx_strand_id
1 'polypeptide(L)'
;MPDTQWQVFEVFHQTARGEPHVHVGSVHAPDPESALILAKEQFSRRQACVNLWVVPAGAISATDYEDADMFQHGVDKSYREAFGYETTKKARAIGDMQEM
;
A
#
# COMPACT_ATOMS: atom_id res chain seq x y z
N MET A 1 -9.75 -24.62 32.12
CA MET A 1 -9.42 -25.25 30.82
C MET A 1 -8.44 -24.31 30.16
N PRO A 2 -7.18 -24.68 29.85
CA PRO A 2 -6.30 -23.78 29.13
C PRO A 2 -6.88 -23.61 27.73
N ASP A 3 -7.30 -22.39 27.43
CA ASP A 3 -7.83 -22.00 26.13
C ASP A 3 -6.90 -22.49 25.02
N THR A 4 -7.43 -23.36 24.16
CA THR A 4 -6.79 -23.88 22.93
C THR A 4 -6.71 -22.76 21.87
N GLN A 5 -6.41 -21.54 22.30
CA GLN A 5 -6.29 -20.36 21.44
C GLN A 5 -4.94 -20.48 20.74
N TRP A 6 -4.95 -21.21 19.63
CA TRP A 6 -3.85 -21.21 18.68
C TRP A 6 -3.50 -19.79 18.27
N GLN A 7 -2.23 -19.57 17.93
CA GLN A 7 -1.74 -18.26 17.53
C GLN A 7 -2.49 -17.78 16.28
N VAL A 8 -2.86 -16.50 16.28
CA VAL A 8 -3.52 -15.85 15.14
C VAL A 8 -2.46 -15.42 14.13
N PHE A 9 -2.69 -15.75 12.87
CA PHE A 9 -1.89 -15.33 11.73
C PHE A 9 -2.77 -14.54 10.77
N GLU A 10 -2.33 -13.35 10.39
CA GLU A 10 -2.95 -12.59 9.32
C GLU A 10 -2.44 -13.08 7.97
N VAL A 11 -3.36 -13.20 7.02
CA VAL A 11 -3.13 -13.77 5.69
C VAL A 11 -3.23 -12.68 4.63
N PHE A 12 -2.23 -12.64 3.76
CA PHE A 12 -2.19 -11.76 2.60
C PHE A 12 -2.01 -12.60 1.34
N HIS A 13 -2.82 -12.34 0.32
CA HIS A 13 -2.73 -13.04 -0.96
C HIS A 13 -2.38 -12.08 -2.08
N GLN A 14 -1.71 -12.60 -3.11
CA GLN A 14 -1.41 -11.88 -4.34
C GLN A 14 -2.15 -12.56 -5.50
N THR A 15 -3.01 -11.81 -6.18
CA THR A 15 -3.84 -12.28 -7.29
C THR A 15 -3.06 -12.49 -8.60
N ALA A 16 -2.15 -11.58 -8.94
CA ALA A 16 -1.27 -11.70 -10.09
C ALA A 16 0.16 -11.20 -9.80
N ARG A 17 1.14 -11.64 -10.60
CA ARG A 17 2.53 -11.18 -10.49
C ARG A 17 2.59 -9.66 -10.70
N GLY A 18 3.07 -8.94 -9.69
CA GLY A 18 3.22 -7.49 -9.73
C GLY A 18 2.08 -6.72 -9.03
N GLU A 19 1.00 -7.40 -8.63
CA GLU A 19 -0.01 -6.79 -7.79
C GLU A 19 0.43 -6.75 -6.31
N PRO A 20 -0.03 -5.77 -5.52
CA PRO A 20 0.22 -5.75 -4.09
C PRO A 20 -0.42 -6.96 -3.40
N HIS A 21 0.19 -7.41 -2.30
CA HIS A 21 -0.45 -8.42 -1.45
C HIS A 21 -1.61 -7.76 -0.71
N VAL A 22 -2.79 -8.36 -0.79
CA VAL A 22 -4.02 -7.85 -0.17
C VAL A 22 -4.38 -8.74 1.02
N HIS A 23 -4.65 -8.11 2.15
CA HIS A 23 -5.15 -8.78 3.35
C HIS A 23 -6.53 -9.40 3.09
N VAL A 24 -6.70 -10.67 3.45
CA VAL A 24 -7.97 -11.41 3.25
C VAL A 24 -8.62 -11.87 4.54
N GLY A 25 -7.87 -11.93 5.63
CA GLY A 25 -8.37 -12.35 6.92
C GLY A 25 -7.31 -13.05 7.75
N SER A 26 -7.78 -13.67 8.83
CA SER A 26 -6.92 -14.28 9.84
C SER A 26 -7.20 -15.78 9.98
N VAL A 27 -6.16 -16.55 10.31
CA VAL A 27 -6.23 -17.99 10.57
C VAL A 27 -5.59 -18.32 11.91
N HIS A 28 -6.13 -19.32 12.59
CA HIS A 28 -5.59 -19.81 13.85
C HIS A 28 -4.75 -21.05 13.59
N ALA A 29 -3.47 -21.01 13.93
CA ALA A 29 -2.54 -22.12 13.72
C ALA A 29 -1.50 -22.19 14.83
N PRO A 30 -0.95 -23.39 15.11
CA PRO A 30 0.13 -23.53 16.08
C PRO A 30 1.51 -23.10 15.52
N ASP A 31 1.68 -23.11 14.20
CA ASP A 31 2.93 -22.83 13.52
C ASP A 31 2.68 -22.18 12.14
N PRO A 32 3.67 -21.46 11.57
CA PRO A 32 3.50 -20.75 10.29
C PRO A 32 3.33 -21.67 9.08
N GLU A 33 3.84 -22.90 9.11
CA GLU A 33 3.68 -23.84 7.98
C GLU A 33 2.23 -24.35 7.92
N SER A 34 1.66 -24.71 9.07
CA SER A 34 0.25 -25.04 9.23
C SER A 34 -0.64 -23.86 8.86
N ALA A 35 -0.26 -22.64 9.22
CA ALA A 35 -0.98 -21.42 8.84
C ALA A 35 -1.04 -21.26 7.31
N LEU A 36 0.06 -21.50 6.58
CA LEU A 36 0.10 -21.45 5.12
C LEU A 36 -0.84 -22.47 4.47
N ILE A 37 -0.86 -23.70 5.00
CA ILE A 37 -1.73 -24.77 4.49
C ILE A 37 -3.20 -24.40 4.67
N LEU A 38 -3.58 -23.97 5.88
CA LEU A 38 -4.95 -23.55 6.19
C LEU A 38 -5.37 -22.33 5.36
N ALA A 39 -4.49 -21.34 5.25
CA ALA A 39 -4.73 -20.15 4.45
C ALA A 39 -4.91 -20.48 2.96
N LYS A 40 -4.08 -21.38 2.41
CA LYS A 40 -4.24 -21.87 1.04
C LYS A 40 -5.61 -22.56 0.89
N GLU A 41 -5.98 -23.46 1.79
CA GLU A 41 -7.26 -24.17 1.71
C GLU A 41 -8.48 -23.25 1.82
N GLN A 42 -8.40 -22.20 2.65
CA GLN A 42 -9.46 -21.24 2.88
C GLN A 42 -9.61 -20.27 1.70
N PHE A 43 -8.50 -19.71 1.21
CA PHE A 43 -8.51 -18.56 0.30
C PHE A 43 -8.18 -18.92 -1.16
N SER A 44 -7.51 -20.03 -1.45
CA SER A 44 -7.14 -20.41 -2.83
C SER A 44 -8.24 -21.12 -3.62
N ARG A 45 -9.41 -21.38 -3.04
CA ARG A 45 -10.46 -22.20 -3.68
C ARG A 45 -11.24 -21.49 -4.78
N ARG A 46 -11.34 -20.15 -4.75
CA ARG A 46 -12.18 -19.38 -5.68
C ARG A 46 -11.46 -18.29 -6.46
N GLN A 47 -10.23 -17.95 -6.07
CA GLN A 47 -9.49 -16.84 -6.68
C GLN A 47 -8.11 -17.34 -7.09
N ALA A 48 -7.66 -16.91 -8.26
CA ALA A 48 -6.28 -17.14 -8.70
C ALA A 48 -5.35 -16.45 -7.69
N CYS A 49 -4.59 -17.24 -6.93
CA CYS A 49 -3.57 -16.76 -6.01
C CYS A 49 -2.22 -17.24 -6.52
N VAL A 50 -1.31 -16.31 -6.80
CA VAL A 50 0.06 -16.59 -7.25
C VAL A 50 1.03 -16.66 -6.07
N ASN A 51 0.76 -15.90 -5.01
CA ASN A 51 1.59 -15.88 -3.81
C ASN A 51 0.73 -15.67 -2.55
N LEU A 52 1.21 -16.16 -1.42
CA LEU A 52 0.49 -16.11 -0.15
C LEU A 52 1.47 -15.92 1.00
N TRP A 53 1.20 -14.91 1.82
CA TRP A 53 1.98 -14.57 3.01
C TRP A 53 1.14 -14.80 4.25
N VAL A 54 1.79 -15.32 5.29
CA VAL A 54 1.22 -15.42 6.63
C VAL A 54 2.14 -14.70 7.60
N VAL A 55 1.56 -13.91 8.48
CA VAL A 55 2.31 -13.14 9.49
C VAL A 55 1.63 -13.33 10.84
N PRO A 56 2.37 -13.65 11.91
CA PRO A 56 1.79 -13.71 13.25
C PRO A 56 1.16 -12.35 13.60
N ALA A 57 -0.06 -12.33 14.12
CA ALA A 57 -0.75 -11.07 14.44
C ALA A 57 0.06 -10.20 15.41
N GLY A 58 0.77 -10.83 16.37
CA GLY A 58 1.64 -10.13 17.32
C GLY A 58 2.92 -9.52 16.71
N ALA A 59 3.25 -9.83 15.46
CA ALA A 59 4.37 -9.21 14.75
C ALA A 59 3.95 -7.96 13.95
N ILE A 60 2.64 -7.71 13.82
CA ILE A 60 2.12 -6.57 13.07
C ILE A 60 2.06 -5.37 14.01
N SER A 61 2.88 -4.36 13.70
CA SER A 61 2.83 -3.06 14.38
C SER A 61 2.02 -2.10 13.53
N ALA A 62 0.87 -1.65 14.06
CA ALA A 62 0.05 -0.62 13.45
C ALA A 62 0.29 0.72 14.15
N THR A 63 0.23 1.81 13.39
CA THR A 63 0.17 3.17 13.95
C THR A 63 -1.20 3.43 14.55
N ASP A 64 -1.27 4.33 15.54
CA ASP A 64 -2.55 4.77 16.07
C ASP A 64 -3.30 5.65 15.06
N TYR A 65 -4.63 5.64 15.10
CA TYR A 65 -5.46 6.50 14.25
C TYR A 65 -5.39 7.97 14.68
N GLU A 66 -5.00 8.24 15.93
CA GLU A 66 -4.80 9.59 16.44
C GLU A 66 -3.54 10.27 15.85
N ASP A 67 -2.55 9.50 15.36
CA ASP A 67 -1.34 9.99 14.69
C ASP A 67 -1.55 10.32 13.18
N ALA A 68 -2.80 10.53 12.75
CA ALA A 68 -3.13 10.81 11.36
C ALA A 68 -2.43 12.07 10.80
N ASP A 69 -2.06 13.02 11.66
CA ASP A 69 -1.28 14.21 11.30
C ASP A 69 0.08 13.88 10.67
N MET A 70 0.68 12.71 10.96
CA MET A 70 1.94 12.26 10.34
C MET A 70 1.84 12.06 8.83
N PHE A 71 0.64 11.80 8.31
CA PHE A 71 0.39 11.55 6.89
C PHE A 71 -0.12 12.79 6.15
N GLN A 72 -0.30 13.92 6.85
CA GLN A 72 -0.63 15.18 6.21
C GLN A 72 0.54 15.63 5.33
N HIS A 73 0.26 15.90 4.07
CA HIS A 73 1.25 16.47 3.16
C HIS A 73 1.70 17.81 3.71
N GLY A 74 2.97 17.88 4.12
CA GLY A 74 3.64 19.11 4.51
C GLY A 74 3.37 20.20 3.47
N VAL A 75 2.75 21.27 3.95
CA VAL A 75 2.22 22.41 3.21
C VAL A 75 3.25 23.01 2.25
N ASP A 76 2.76 23.29 1.05
CA ASP A 76 3.24 24.24 0.05
C ASP A 76 4.63 24.01 -0.60
N LYS A 77 4.60 23.31 -1.74
CA LYS A 77 5.70 23.27 -2.70
C LYS A 77 5.57 24.36 -3.78
N SER A 78 4.90 25.50 -3.54
CA SER A 78 4.86 26.57 -4.55
C SER A 78 6.25 27.18 -4.82
N TYR A 79 7.25 26.96 -3.95
CA TYR A 79 8.65 27.27 -4.24
C TYR A 79 9.27 26.42 -5.38
N ARG A 80 8.62 25.30 -5.78
CA ARG A 80 9.05 24.47 -6.91
C ARG A 80 8.42 24.86 -8.25
N GLU A 81 7.46 25.79 -8.25
CA GLU A 81 6.94 26.36 -9.49
C GLU A 81 7.91 27.43 -9.99
N ALA A 82 8.33 27.32 -11.25
CA ALA A 82 9.28 28.23 -11.89
C ALA A 82 8.64 29.60 -12.18
N PHE A 83 8.31 30.37 -11.15
CA PHE A 83 7.83 31.76 -11.28
C PHE A 83 8.97 32.78 -11.51
N GLY A 84 10.19 32.31 -11.80
CA GLY A 84 11.40 33.14 -11.84
C GLY A 84 12.13 33.26 -13.18
N TYR A 85 11.68 32.60 -14.27
CA TYR A 85 12.28 32.84 -15.58
C TYR A 85 11.47 33.88 -16.37
N GLU A 86 12.03 35.07 -16.52
CA GLU A 86 11.58 36.14 -17.43
C GLU A 86 11.62 35.74 -18.93
N THR A 87 11.78 34.47 -19.28
CA THR A 87 11.93 34.04 -20.67
C THR A 87 10.59 34.00 -21.43
N THR A 88 9.45 33.93 -20.73
CA THR A 88 8.13 33.86 -21.39
C THR A 88 7.59 35.21 -21.83
N LYS A 89 8.19 36.35 -21.42
CA LYS A 89 7.80 37.67 -21.96
C LYS A 89 8.35 37.92 -23.37
N LYS A 90 9.45 37.28 -23.78
CA LYS A 90 10.01 37.47 -25.13
C LYS A 90 9.38 36.57 -26.20
N ALA A 91 8.90 35.38 -25.85
CA ALA A 91 8.28 34.49 -26.84
C ALA A 91 6.93 35.00 -27.36
N ARG A 92 6.16 35.75 -26.55
CA ARG A 92 4.88 36.32 -26.98
C ARG A 92 5.02 37.60 -27.82
N ALA A 93 6.15 38.31 -27.71
CA ALA A 93 6.38 39.55 -28.47
C ALA A 93 6.92 39.30 -29.90
N ILE A 94 7.42 38.09 -30.20
CA ILE A 94 7.94 37.75 -31.54
C ILE A 94 6.82 37.20 -32.45
N GLY A 95 5.78 36.59 -31.88
CA GLY A 95 4.61 36.14 -32.65
C GLY A 95 3.73 37.28 -33.17
N ASP A 96 3.64 38.40 -32.45
CA ASP A 96 2.72 39.51 -32.76
C ASP A 96 3.30 40.52 -33.80
N MET A 97 4.58 40.42 -34.14
CA MET A 97 5.23 41.25 -35.18
C MET A 97 5.39 40.55 -36.54
N GLN A 98 4.93 39.29 -36.66
CA GLN A 98 5.00 38.53 -37.91
C GLN A 98 3.65 38.50 -38.66
N GLU A 99 2.61 39.13 -38.08
CA GLU A 99 1.27 39.27 -38.69
C GLU A 99 0.89 40.74 -38.99
N MET A 100 1.87 41.65 -39.09
CA MET A 100 1.71 42.98 -39.73
C MET A 100 2.61 43.09 -40.97
#